data_AF-A0A9X1G9Z3-F1
#
_entry.id   AF-A0A9X1G9Z3-F1
#
_cell.length_a   1.000
_cell.length_b   1.000
_cell.length_c   1.000
_cell.angle_alpha   90.00
_cell.angle_beta   90.00
_cell.angle_gamma   90.00
#
_symmetry.space_group_name_H-M   'P 1'
#
loop_
_entity.id
_entity.type
_entity.pdbx_description
1 polymer ?
#
loop_
_entity_poly.entity_id
_entity_poly.type
_entity_poly.pdbx_seq_one_letter_code
_entity_poly.pdbx_strand_id
1 'polypeptide(L)'
;MKKMYETAMINRGGRDGEVEAPNGSMHMKIDRPGIHSEGTNPEQLFAAGYASCFNGAVQHMLEENNLESDSEVKARVSLFQLEDGGYQIGVVLEVSL
;
A
#
# COMPACT_ATOMS: atom_id res chain seq x y z
N MET A 1 -17.68 16.85 9.42
CA MET A 1 -17.14 15.85 8.47
C MET A 1 -18.03 14.62 8.49
N LYS A 2 -18.31 13.99 7.34
CA LYS A 2 -19.11 12.75 7.26
C LYS A 2 -18.18 11.57 7.01
N LYS A 3 -18.21 10.55 7.87
CA LYS A 3 -17.50 9.29 7.66
C LYS A 3 -18.26 8.47 6.61
N MET A 4 -17.61 8.16 5.49
CA MET A 4 -18.23 7.42 4.37
C MET A 4 -17.99 5.92 4.44
N TYR A 5 -16.81 5.50 4.89
CA TYR A 5 -16.42 4.09 5.01
C TYR A 5 -15.33 3.93 6.08
N GLU A 6 -15.27 2.77 6.72
CA GLU A 6 -14.22 2.36 7.66
C GLU A 6 -14.06 0.84 7.61
N THR A 7 -12.82 0.37 7.68
CA THR A 7 -12.48 -1.05 7.80
C THR A 7 -11.23 -1.21 8.66
N ALA A 8 -10.97 -2.43 9.11
CA ALA A 8 -9.78 -2.80 9.85
C ALA A 8 -9.05 -3.95 9.16
N MET A 9 -7.76 -4.12 9.47
CA MET A 9 -6.99 -5.32 9.18
C MET A 9 -6.40 -5.82 10.50
N ILE A 10 -6.48 -7.12 10.76
CA ILE A 10 -6.01 -7.74 12.00
C ILE A 10 -4.68 -8.43 11.72
N ASN A 11 -3.59 -7.97 12.34
CA ASN A 11 -2.28 -8.62 12.27
C ASN A 11 -2.01 -9.43 13.54
N ARG A 12 -1.51 -10.66 13.38
CA ARG A 12 -1.02 -11.52 14.46
C ARG A 12 0.39 -11.98 14.12
N GLY A 13 1.30 -11.95 15.10
CA GLY A 13 2.71 -12.33 14.89
C GLY A 13 3.62 -11.21 14.35
N GLY A 14 3.11 -10.01 14.09
CA GLY A 14 3.93 -8.87 13.68
C GLY A 14 4.51 -9.02 12.27
N ARG A 15 5.83 -8.78 12.13
CA ARG A 15 6.56 -8.85 10.85
C ARG A 15 6.96 -10.27 10.41
N ASP A 16 6.48 -11.28 11.13
CA ASP A 16 6.70 -12.71 10.85
C ASP A 16 5.44 -13.47 11.29
N GLY A 17 4.35 -13.24 10.57
CA GLY A 17 3.00 -13.63 10.99
C GLY A 17 1.98 -13.54 9.85
N GLU A 18 0.79 -13.05 10.15
CA GLU A 18 -0.30 -12.97 9.17
C GLU A 18 -1.16 -11.72 9.39
N VAL A 19 -1.83 -11.30 8.32
CA VAL A 19 -2.81 -10.21 8.35
C VAL A 19 -4.09 -10.63 7.62
N GLU A 20 -5.24 -10.32 8.20
CA GLU A 20 -6.55 -10.66 7.63
C GLU A 20 -7.55 -9.49 7.72
N ALA A 21 -8.51 -9.47 6.80
CA ALA A 21 -9.68 -8.60 6.89
C ALA A 21 -10.76 -9.26 7.75
N PRO A 22 -11.45 -8.54 8.65
CA PRO A 22 -12.48 -9.10 9.54
C PRO A 22 -13.65 -9.79 8.81
N ASN A 23 -13.92 -9.38 7.57
CA ASN A 23 -14.95 -9.97 6.72
C ASN A 23 -14.44 -11.17 5.89
N GLY A 24 -13.18 -11.57 6.07
CA GLY A 24 -12.54 -12.67 5.34
C GLY A 24 -12.17 -12.36 3.89
N SER A 25 -12.27 -11.11 3.42
CA SER A 25 -11.99 -10.79 2.01
C SER A 25 -10.51 -10.85 1.65
N MET A 26 -9.61 -10.81 2.65
CA MET A 26 -8.16 -10.85 2.48
C MET A 26 -7.52 -11.60 3.64
N HIS A 27 -6.55 -12.47 3.32
CA HIS A 27 -5.66 -13.13 4.27
C HIS A 27 -4.28 -13.26 3.63
N MET A 28 -3.23 -12.75 4.29
CA MET A 28 -1.87 -12.74 3.74
C MET A 28 -0.84 -13.07 4.82
N LYS A 29 0.18 -13.84 4.46
CA LYS A 29 1.37 -14.05 5.31
C LYS A 29 2.24 -12.79 5.27
N ILE A 30 2.73 -12.37 6.43
CA ILE A 30 3.68 -11.27 6.60
C ILE A 30 5.04 -11.83 6.94
N ASP A 31 6.02 -11.59 6.09
CA ASP A 31 7.41 -11.98 6.26
C ASP A 31 8.31 -10.73 6.32
N ARG A 32 9.52 -10.90 6.86
CA ARG A 32 10.55 -9.85 6.77
C ARG A 32 11.03 -9.72 5.32
N PRO A 33 11.43 -8.52 4.85
CA PRO A 33 11.98 -8.36 3.51
C PRO A 33 13.17 -9.29 3.25
N GLY A 34 13.15 -10.02 2.13
CA GLY A 34 14.22 -10.95 1.75
C GLY A 34 13.95 -11.61 0.40
N ILE A 35 15.00 -12.14 -0.23
CA ILE A 35 14.98 -12.67 -1.61
C ILE A 35 14.05 -13.90 -1.78
N HIS A 36 13.62 -14.52 -0.69
CA HIS A 36 12.83 -15.77 -0.69
C HIS A 36 11.63 -15.74 0.26
N SER A 37 11.00 -14.57 0.51
CA SER A 37 9.77 -14.57 1.30
C SER A 37 8.59 -15.10 0.48
N GLU A 38 7.85 -16.05 1.04
CA GLU A 38 6.59 -16.55 0.45
C GLU A 38 5.41 -15.61 0.75
N GLY A 39 5.53 -14.78 1.79
CA GLY A 39 4.59 -13.74 2.17
C GLY A 39 4.95 -12.34 1.66
N THR A 40 4.07 -11.40 1.94
CA THR A 40 4.30 -9.96 1.71
C THR A 40 4.93 -9.31 2.94
N ASN A 41 5.14 -7.99 2.93
CA ASN A 41 5.65 -7.23 4.06
C ASN A 41 4.92 -5.89 4.21
N PRO A 42 5.03 -5.20 5.37
CA PRO A 42 4.34 -3.94 5.60
C PRO A 42 4.62 -2.86 4.54
N GLU A 43 5.85 -2.81 4.00
CA GLU A 43 6.23 -1.81 3.01
C GLU A 43 5.56 -2.07 1.65
N GLN A 44 5.44 -3.34 1.24
CA GLN A 44 4.68 -3.74 0.05
C GLN A 44 3.19 -3.45 0.19
N LEU A 45 2.60 -3.72 1.36
CA LEU A 45 1.18 -3.41 1.63
C LEU A 45 0.93 -1.90 1.57
N PHE A 46 1.83 -1.10 2.14
CA PHE A 46 1.76 0.35 2.04
C PHE A 46 1.89 0.84 0.59
N ALA A 47 2.84 0.28 -0.17
CA ALA A 47 3.02 0.58 -1.58
C ALA A 47 1.76 0.25 -2.40
N ALA A 48 1.17 -0.93 -2.18
CA ALA A 48 -0.03 -1.39 -2.88
C ALA A 48 -1.23 -0.47 -2.58
N GLY A 49 -1.45 -0.11 -1.32
CA GLY A 49 -2.52 0.79 -0.92
C GLY A 49 -2.34 2.18 -1.52
N TYR A 50 -1.13 2.74 -1.46
CA TYR A 50 -0.87 4.09 -1.93
C TYR A 50 -0.93 4.19 -3.47
N ALA A 51 -0.33 3.23 -4.18
CA ALA A 51 -0.42 3.16 -5.65
C ALA A 51 -1.89 3.08 -6.11
N SER A 52 -2.68 2.19 -5.50
CA SER A 52 -4.10 2.02 -5.85
C SER A 52 -4.91 3.29 -5.57
N CYS A 53 -4.69 3.92 -4.42
CA CYS A 53 -5.40 5.14 -4.04
C CYS A 53 -5.06 6.31 -4.99
N PHE A 54 -3.77 6.50 -5.30
CA PHE A 54 -3.34 7.58 -6.18
C PHE A 54 -3.76 7.34 -7.63
N ASN A 55 -3.73 6.08 -8.11
CA ASN A 55 -4.23 5.76 -9.45
C ASN A 55 -5.74 6.05 -9.57
N GLY A 56 -6.54 5.70 -8.55
CA GLY A 56 -7.96 6.06 -8.51
C GLY A 56 -8.19 7.57 -8.55
N ALA A 57 -7.33 8.37 -7.91
CA ALA A 57 -7.40 9.83 -8.00
C ALA A 57 -7.04 10.34 -9.41
N VAL A 58 -6.06 9.74 -10.08
CA VAL A 58 -5.71 10.07 -11.49
C VAL A 58 -6.88 9.75 -12.41
N GLN A 59 -7.47 8.55 -12.29
CA GLN A 59 -8.64 8.14 -13.07
C GLN A 59 -9.82 9.10 -12.88
N HIS A 60 -10.11 9.49 -11.63
CA HIS A 60 -11.15 10.48 -11.35
C HIS A 60 -10.88 11.82 -12.05
N MET A 61 -9.63 12.29 -12.09
CA MET A 61 -9.28 13.54 -12.78
C MET A 61 -9.37 13.42 -14.31
N LEU A 62 -9.04 12.25 -14.89
CA LEU A 62 -9.23 12.00 -16.32
C LEU A 62 -10.72 12.08 -16.69
N GLU A 63 -11.58 11.42 -15.90
CA GLU A 63 -13.04 11.45 -16.07
C GLU A 63 -13.62 12.87 -15.96
N GLU A 64 -13.25 13.62 -14.91
CA GLU A 64 -13.71 15.00 -14.71
C GLU A 64 -13.32 15.94 -15.87
N ASN A 65 -12.22 15.64 -16.58
CA ASN A 65 -11.74 16.41 -17.72
C ASN A 65 -12.15 15.82 -19.08
N ASN A 66 -12.97 14.76 -19.11
CA ASN A 66 -13.37 14.03 -20.32
C ASN A 66 -12.16 13.58 -21.17
N LEU A 67 -11.09 13.12 -20.52
CA LEU A 67 -9.90 12.57 -21.16
C LEU A 67 -9.96 11.04 -21.12
N GLU A 68 -9.77 10.40 -22.28
CA GLU A 68 -9.63 8.96 -22.38
C GLU A 68 -8.14 8.58 -22.43
N SER A 69 -7.63 8.06 -21.31
CA SER A 69 -6.27 7.52 -21.17
C SER A 69 -6.30 6.38 -20.18
N ASP A 70 -5.42 5.40 -20.35
CA ASP A 70 -5.12 4.46 -19.27
C ASP A 70 -4.25 5.17 -18.23
N SER A 71 -4.19 4.64 -17.01
CA SER A 71 -3.28 5.18 -16.00
C SER A 71 -2.63 4.06 -15.19
N GLU A 72 -1.32 4.17 -15.02
CA GLU A 72 -0.53 3.30 -14.17
C GLU A 72 0.21 4.14 -13.13
N VAL A 73 0.14 3.73 -11.86
CA VAL A 73 0.91 4.34 -10.78
C VAL A 73 1.77 3.29 -10.11
N LYS A 74 3.08 3.54 -10.08
CA LYS A 74 4.04 2.73 -9.34
C LYS A 74 4.50 3.49 -8.10
N ALA A 75 4.20 2.93 -6.93
CA ALA A 75 4.71 3.44 -5.65
C ALA A 75 5.97 2.67 -5.23
N ARG A 76 7.10 3.36 -5.13
CA ARG A 76 8.32 2.84 -4.52
C ARG A 76 8.38 3.28 -3.07
N VAL A 77 8.26 2.33 -2.15
CA VAL A 77 8.32 2.58 -0.71
C VAL A 77 9.69 2.15 -0.18
N SER A 78 10.32 3.03 0.59
CA SER A 78 11.62 2.79 1.23
C SER A 78 11.46 2.91 2.75
N LEU A 79 12.04 1.96 3.47
CA LEU A 79 12.17 1.99 4.93
C LEU A 79 13.60 2.41 5.28
N PHE A 80 13.75 3.54 5.96
CA PHE A 80 15.02 4.05 6.44
C PHE A 80 15.13 3.84 7.94
N GLN A 81 16.32 3.43 8.39
CA GLN A 81 16.68 3.47 9.81
C GLN A 81 17.39 4.79 10.09
N LEU A 82 16.95 5.48 11.15
CA LEU A 82 17.51 6.75 11.60
C LEU A 82 18.64 6.52 12.61
N GLU A 83 19.48 7.54 12.81
CA GLU A 83 20.64 7.45 13.72
C GLU A 83 20.26 7.21 15.19
N ASP A 84 19.06 7.65 15.59
CA ASP A 84 18.51 7.43 16.93
C ASP A 84 17.86 6.05 17.12
N GLY A 85 17.95 5.18 16.11
CA GLY A 85 17.32 3.86 16.10
C GLY A 85 15.85 3.87 15.69
N GLY A 86 15.28 5.04 15.36
CA GLY A 86 13.94 5.17 14.79
C GLY A 86 13.87 4.69 13.34
N TYR A 87 12.65 4.71 12.79
CA TYR A 87 12.40 4.33 11.40
C TYR A 87 11.57 5.41 10.69
N GLN A 88 11.85 5.61 9.40
CA GLN A 88 11.10 6.52 8.54
C GLN A 88 10.72 5.84 7.22
N ILE A 89 9.54 6.18 6.70
CA ILE A 89 9.10 5.77 5.36
C ILE A 89 9.32 6.92 4.37
N GLY A 90 9.91 6.61 3.22
CA GLY A 90 9.91 7.48 2.04
C GLY A 90 9.14 6.83 0.89
N VAL A 91 8.49 7.64 0.07
CA VAL A 91 7.69 7.18 -1.08
C VAL A 91 8.03 8.00 -2.31
N VAL A 92 8.21 7.31 -3.44
CA VAL A 92 8.24 7.92 -4.78
C VAL A 92 7.08 7.35 -5.58
N LEU A 93 6.24 8.23 -6.14
CA LEU A 93 5.15 7.86 -7.04
C LEU A 93 5.56 8.18 -8.47
N GLU A 94 5.52 7.19 -9.34
CA GLU A 94 5.69 7.35 -10.78
C GLU A 94 4.35 7.12 -11.46
N VAL A 95 3.97 8.03 -12.33
CA VAL A 95 2.67 8.01 -13.01
C VAL A 95 2.90 7.97 -14.52
N SER A 96 2.20 7.05 -15.19
CA SER A 96 2.16 6.93 -16.64
C SER A 96 0.71 7.01 -17.11
N LEU A 97 0.49 7.65 -18.27
CA LEU A 97 -0.81 7.85 -18.92
C LEU A 97 -0.82 7.26 -20.33
#